data_AF-A0ABD5K7U6-F1
#
_entry.id   AF-A0ABD5K7U6-F1
#
_cell.length_a   1.000
_cell.length_b   1.000
_cell.length_c   1.000
_cell.angle_alpha   90.00
_cell.angle_beta   90.00
_cell.angle_gamma   90.00
#
_symmetry.space_group_name_H-M   'P 1'
#
loop_
_entity.id
_entity.type
_entity.pdbx_description
1 polymer ?
#
loop_
_entity_poly.entity_id
_entity_poly.type
_entity_poly.pdbx_seq_one_letter_code
_entity_poly.pdbx_strand_id
1 'polypeptide(L)'
;MLIEDENVYPDCSVEIRIVDVGGLTKPQLIQKLDQHSILLNKYGEQLLYDDRFIVSSTKRSLQTVELTVRQLGFSDGATTFQLFRRANDLGLECCPVELGPYLRMQYLDQPEICSTNISEGNKAPSGSITIASAALTEDNEFLKGFYLRRINDKLWLRGYLADDLHIWSPHDRFIFCRSQLSIA
;
A
#
# COMPACT_ATOMS: atom_id res chain seq x y z
N MET A 1 -12.96 -21.25 -9.81
CA MET A 1 -13.85 -20.13 -10.17
C MET A 1 -13.98 -19.30 -8.91
N LEU A 2 -13.20 -18.24 -8.78
CA LEU A 2 -13.35 -17.31 -7.67
C LEU A 2 -14.62 -16.53 -7.99
N ILE A 3 -15.62 -16.60 -7.11
CA ILE A 3 -16.78 -15.73 -7.19
C ILE A 3 -16.23 -14.33 -6.93
N GLU A 4 -16.23 -13.47 -7.95
CA GLU A 4 -15.91 -12.07 -7.74
C GLU A 4 -16.98 -11.52 -6.80
N ASP A 5 -16.55 -11.00 -5.65
CA ASP A 5 -17.44 -10.31 -4.74
C ASP A 5 -17.91 -9.02 -5.45
N GLU A 6 -19.11 -9.05 -6.02
CA GLU A 6 -19.73 -7.89 -6.68
C GLU A 6 -20.07 -6.78 -5.68
N ASN A 7 -20.00 -7.08 -4.38
CA ASN A 7 -20.29 -6.10 -3.35
C ASN A 7 -19.17 -5.07 -3.21
N VAL A 8 -19.56 -3.87 -2.79
CA VAL A 8 -18.67 -2.75 -2.50
C VAL A 8 -18.53 -2.57 -0.99
N TYR A 9 -17.41 -2.04 -0.54
CA TYR A 9 -17.20 -1.73 0.87
C TYR A 9 -18.27 -0.74 1.38
N PRO A 10 -18.87 -0.97 2.58
CA PRO A 10 -18.48 -1.93 3.61
C PRO A 10 -19.11 -3.33 3.52
N ASP A 11 -19.91 -3.61 2.51
CA ASP A 11 -20.72 -4.84 2.39
C ASP A 11 -20.00 -6.00 1.69
N CYS A 12 -18.70 -5.85 1.40
CA CYS A 12 -17.86 -6.88 0.79
C CYS A 12 -16.93 -7.56 1.81
N SER A 13 -16.42 -8.73 1.44
CA SER A 13 -15.38 -9.41 2.22
C SER A 13 -14.05 -8.64 2.13
N VAL A 14 -13.42 -8.41 3.28
CA VAL A 14 -12.18 -7.63 3.38
C VAL A 14 -11.14 -8.31 4.26
N GLU A 15 -9.87 -8.08 3.92
CA GLU A 15 -8.74 -8.47 4.78
C GLU A 15 -8.42 -7.30 5.71
N ILE A 16 -8.52 -7.53 7.02
CA ILE A 16 -8.17 -6.54 8.05
C ILE A 16 -6.86 -6.95 8.70
N ARG A 17 -5.92 -6.02 8.85
CA ARG A 17 -4.67 -6.24 9.58
C ARG A 17 -4.48 -5.19 10.65
N ILE A 18 -3.91 -5.59 11.78
CA ILE A 18 -3.39 -4.65 12.78
C ILE A 18 -1.89 -4.57 12.54
N VAL A 19 -1.40 -3.35 12.31
CA VAL A 19 0.02 -3.10 12.03
C VAL A 19 0.59 -2.18 13.09
N ASP A 20 1.61 -2.66 13.79
CA ASP A 20 2.35 -1.82 14.74
C ASP A 20 3.35 -0.94 13.99
N VAL A 21 3.26 0.38 14.18
CA VAL A 21 4.14 1.36 13.53
C VAL A 21 4.81 2.27 14.56
N GLY A 22 5.92 2.90 14.15
CA GLY A 22 6.67 3.87 14.94
C GLY A 22 7.60 3.25 15.99
N GLY A 23 8.30 4.12 16.72
CA GLY A 23 9.24 3.75 17.78
C GLY A 23 10.64 3.35 17.31
N LEU A 24 10.92 3.43 16.01
CA LEU A 24 12.25 3.27 15.44
C LEU A 24 12.68 4.58 14.78
N THR A 25 13.98 4.90 14.88
CA THR A 25 14.58 5.91 14.00
C THR A 25 14.68 5.38 12.57
N LYS A 26 14.82 6.27 11.58
CA LYS A 26 14.95 5.87 10.17
C LYS A 26 16.10 4.86 9.94
N PRO A 27 17.32 5.04 10.51
CA PRO A 27 18.37 4.03 10.41
C PRO A 27 18.00 2.68 11.05
N GLN A 28 17.32 2.68 12.20
CA GLN A 28 16.87 1.45 12.85
C GLN A 28 15.80 0.72 12.02
N LEU A 29 14.90 1.47 11.38
CA LEU A 29 13.89 0.92 10.48
C LEU A 29 14.52 0.25 9.27
N ILE A 30 15.51 0.90 8.64
CA ILE A 30 16.30 0.32 7.53
C ILE A 30 16.98 -0.98 7.98
N GLN A 31 17.69 -0.94 9.12
CA GLN A 31 18.36 -2.12 9.66
C GLN A 31 17.37 -3.27 9.93
N LYS A 32 16.15 -2.96 10.37
CA LYS A 32 15.11 -3.97 10.62
C LYS A 32 14.60 -4.60 9.32
N LEU A 33 14.44 -3.83 8.24
CA LEU A 33 14.10 -4.38 6.93
C LEU A 33 15.15 -5.40 6.46
N ASP A 34 16.43 -5.07 6.62
CA ASP A 34 17.54 -5.97 6.26
C ASP A 34 17.53 -7.25 7.10
N GLN A 35 17.30 -7.14 8.41
CA GLN A 35 17.18 -8.31 9.32
C GLN A 35 16.03 -9.25 8.91
N HIS A 36 14.96 -8.70 8.35
CA HIS A 36 13.83 -9.47 7.83
C HIS A 36 14.02 -9.94 6.38
N SER A 37 15.21 -9.73 5.79
CA SER A 37 15.50 -10.06 4.39
C SER A 37 14.52 -9.43 3.39
N ILE A 38 14.00 -8.23 3.72
CA ILE A 38 13.10 -7.49 2.85
C ILE A 38 13.92 -6.81 1.76
N LEU A 39 13.54 -7.05 0.51
CA LEU A 39 14.19 -6.44 -0.64
C LEU A 39 13.51 -5.12 -1.02
N LEU A 40 14.34 -4.14 -1.39
CA LEU A 40 13.91 -2.86 -1.93
C LEU A 40 14.27 -2.80 -3.42
N ASN A 41 13.43 -2.14 -4.22
CA ASN A 41 13.90 -1.64 -5.52
C ASN A 41 14.51 -0.25 -5.34
N LYS A 42 15.22 0.26 -6.36
CA LYS A 42 15.80 1.61 -6.37
C LYS A 42 14.82 2.70 -5.93
N TYR A 43 13.56 2.57 -6.33
CA TYR A 43 12.50 3.49 -5.96
C TYR A 43 12.12 3.40 -4.47
N GLY A 44 12.03 2.18 -3.92
CA GLY A 44 11.78 1.99 -2.50
C GLY A 44 12.93 2.53 -1.64
N GLU A 45 14.17 2.35 -2.09
CA GLU A 45 15.33 2.98 -1.48
C GLU A 45 15.22 4.51 -1.52
N GLN A 46 15.00 5.10 -2.71
CA GLN A 46 14.87 6.55 -2.85
C GLN A 46 13.80 7.16 -1.92
N LEU A 47 12.63 6.51 -1.80
CA LEU A 47 11.60 6.94 -0.85
C LEU A 47 12.06 6.85 0.61
N LEU A 48 12.68 5.73 0.99
CA LEU A 48 13.07 5.46 2.38
C LEU A 48 14.18 6.39 2.86
N TYR A 49 15.12 6.73 1.97
CA TYR A 49 16.25 7.62 2.27
C TYR A 49 15.93 9.10 2.09
N ASP A 50 14.77 9.46 1.53
CA ASP A 50 14.35 10.86 1.39
C ASP A 50 14.17 11.53 2.76
N ASP A 51 14.64 12.76 2.92
CA ASP A 51 14.53 13.50 4.18
C ASP A 51 13.07 13.78 4.59
N ARG A 52 12.15 13.85 3.61
CA ARG A 52 10.70 14.02 3.83
C ARG A 52 10.01 12.74 4.28
N PHE A 53 10.67 11.59 4.17
CA PHE A 53 10.18 10.36 4.79
C PHE A 53 10.41 10.43 6.30
N ILE A 54 9.36 10.80 7.03
CA ILE A 54 9.37 10.95 8.48
C ILE A 54 8.83 9.70 9.14
N VAL A 55 9.53 9.23 10.18
CA VAL A 55 9.11 8.13 11.05
C VAL A 55 8.68 8.66 12.40
N SER A 56 7.64 8.06 12.99
CA SER A 56 7.16 8.42 14.32
C SER A 56 8.04 7.79 15.40
N SER A 57 8.43 8.57 16.42
CA SER A 57 9.04 8.04 17.65
C SER A 57 8.02 7.35 18.57
N THR A 58 6.72 7.58 18.34
CA THR A 58 5.64 7.03 19.14
C THR A 58 5.10 5.77 18.48
N LYS A 59 5.09 4.67 19.24
CA LYS A 59 4.48 3.41 18.82
C LYS A 59 2.97 3.51 18.84
N ARG A 60 2.31 2.95 17.83
CA ARG A 60 0.86 2.82 17.76
C ARG A 60 0.47 1.64 16.87
N SER A 61 -0.70 1.08 17.11
CA SER A 61 -1.28 0.03 16.26
C SER A 61 -2.31 0.67 15.34
N LEU A 62 -2.17 0.45 14.04
CA LEU A 62 -3.11 0.91 13.02
C LEU A 62 -3.92 -0.27 12.52
N GLN A 63 -5.25 -0.11 12.51
CA GLN A 63 -6.11 -1.08 11.84
C GLN A 63 -6.21 -0.71 10.37
N THR A 64 -5.81 -1.61 9.50
CA THR A 64 -5.82 -1.44 8.05
C THR A 64 -6.83 -2.35 7.38
N VAL A 65 -7.29 -1.94 6.22
CA VAL A 65 -8.17 -2.73 5.36
C VAL A 65 -7.59 -2.80 3.96
N GLU A 66 -7.57 -4.00 3.39
CA GLU A 66 -7.13 -4.26 2.02
C GLU A 66 -8.35 -4.38 1.10
N LEU A 67 -8.40 -3.54 0.07
CA LEU A 67 -9.52 -3.44 -0.87
C LEU A 67 -9.02 -3.42 -2.30
N THR A 68 -9.78 -4.02 -3.22
CA THR A 68 -9.60 -3.75 -4.64
C THR A 68 -10.19 -2.40 -5.03
N VAL A 69 -9.74 -1.84 -6.15
CA VAL A 69 -10.37 -0.66 -6.78
C VAL A 69 -11.87 -0.89 -7.03
N ARG A 70 -12.26 -2.10 -7.46
CA ARG A 70 -13.66 -2.48 -7.64
C ARG A 70 -14.45 -2.44 -6.33
N GLN A 71 -13.89 -2.94 -5.24
CA GLN A 71 -14.54 -2.92 -3.92
C GLN A 71 -14.72 -1.50 -3.36
N LEU A 72 -13.98 -0.50 -3.86
CA LEU A 72 -14.24 0.92 -3.57
C LEU A 72 -15.41 1.51 -4.38
N GLY A 73 -15.94 0.76 -5.35
CA GLY A 73 -17.05 1.14 -6.22
C GLY A 73 -16.64 1.52 -7.64
N PHE A 74 -15.41 1.24 -8.07
CA PHE A 74 -14.92 1.58 -9.41
C PHE A 74 -14.78 0.35 -10.30
N SER A 75 -15.82 0.06 -11.09
CA SER A 75 -15.89 -1.12 -11.98
C SER A 75 -14.88 -1.09 -13.13
N ASP A 76 -14.48 0.11 -13.56
CA ASP A 76 -13.67 0.37 -14.76
C ASP A 76 -12.29 0.97 -14.42
N GLY A 77 -11.97 1.07 -13.13
CA GLY A 77 -10.75 1.68 -12.64
C GLY A 77 -10.93 3.13 -12.18
N ALA A 78 -9.90 3.70 -11.57
CA ALA A 78 -9.93 5.06 -11.03
C ALA A 78 -8.52 5.64 -10.86
N THR A 79 -8.44 6.98 -10.83
CA THR A 79 -7.19 7.68 -10.48
C THR A 79 -6.95 7.66 -8.97
N THR A 80 -5.70 7.87 -8.55
CA THR A 80 -5.33 7.96 -7.12
C THR A 80 -6.20 8.98 -6.36
N PHE A 81 -6.49 10.13 -6.97
CA PHE A 81 -7.34 11.16 -6.38
C PHE A 81 -8.78 10.65 -6.14
N GLN A 82 -9.37 9.98 -7.13
CA GLN A 82 -10.70 9.40 -7.01
C GLN A 82 -10.76 8.31 -5.93
N LEU A 83 -9.74 7.44 -5.90
CA LEU A 83 -9.62 6.38 -4.89
C LEU A 83 -9.56 6.95 -3.47
N PHE A 84 -8.70 7.93 -3.25
CA PHE A 84 -8.49 8.49 -1.90
C PHE A 84 -9.69 9.30 -1.42
N ARG A 85 -10.34 10.06 -2.32
CA ARG A 85 -11.61 10.74 -2.01
C ARG A 85 -12.68 9.72 -1.64
N ARG A 86 -12.85 8.68 -2.44
CA ARG A 86 -13.86 7.64 -2.19
C ARG A 86 -13.60 6.89 -0.89
N ALA A 87 -12.35 6.56 -0.60
CA ALA A 87 -11.97 5.96 0.67
C ALA A 87 -12.37 6.85 1.86
N ASN A 88 -12.14 8.16 1.77
CA ASN A 88 -12.56 9.12 2.80
C ASN A 88 -14.08 9.17 2.99
N ASP A 89 -14.85 9.20 1.90
CA ASP A 89 -16.33 9.15 1.95
C ASP A 89 -16.84 7.86 2.65
N LEU A 90 -16.04 6.80 2.65
CA LEU A 90 -16.32 5.50 3.27
C LEU A 90 -15.75 5.36 4.69
N GLY A 91 -15.22 6.44 5.29
CA GLY A 91 -14.63 6.41 6.64
C GLY A 91 -13.27 5.70 6.71
N LEU A 92 -12.53 5.70 5.59
CA LEU A 92 -11.16 5.22 5.48
C LEU A 92 -10.21 6.40 5.28
N GLU A 93 -8.96 6.21 5.65
CA GLU A 93 -7.93 7.25 5.58
C GLU A 93 -6.69 6.74 4.86
N CYS A 94 -5.96 7.69 4.26
CA CYS A 94 -4.61 7.41 3.79
C CYS A 94 -3.73 6.98 4.98
N CYS A 95 -2.94 5.95 4.75
CA CYS A 95 -1.96 5.46 5.68
C CYS A 95 -0.79 6.45 5.82
N PRO A 96 -0.15 6.52 7.00
CA PRO A 96 1.16 7.16 7.08
C PRO A 96 2.15 6.38 6.20
N VAL A 97 3.03 7.09 5.50
CA VAL A 97 3.98 6.47 4.56
C VAL A 97 4.90 5.43 5.23
N GLU A 98 5.20 5.61 6.52
CA GLU A 98 5.98 4.65 7.33
C GLU A 98 5.28 3.29 7.50
N LEU A 99 3.97 3.19 7.26
CA LEU A 99 3.23 1.93 7.32
C LEU A 99 3.84 0.88 6.39
N GLY A 100 4.31 1.26 5.19
CA GLY A 100 4.83 0.32 4.20
C GLY A 100 5.94 -0.58 4.74
N PRO A 101 7.04 -0.02 5.26
CA PRO A 101 8.08 -0.78 5.97
C PRO A 101 7.57 -1.69 7.08
N TYR A 102 6.76 -1.16 8.01
CA TYR A 102 6.27 -1.94 9.15
C TYR A 102 5.35 -3.08 8.73
N LEU A 103 4.41 -2.82 7.82
CA LEU A 103 3.51 -3.83 7.29
C LEU A 103 4.29 -4.93 6.57
N ARG A 104 5.29 -4.59 5.75
CA ARG A 104 6.08 -5.59 5.04
C ARG A 104 6.80 -6.54 6.00
N MET A 105 7.35 -6.03 7.11
CA MET A 105 8.01 -6.85 8.14
C MET A 105 7.03 -7.73 8.93
N GLN A 106 5.75 -7.35 9.01
CA GLN A 106 4.72 -8.06 9.77
C GLN A 106 3.90 -9.04 8.92
N TYR A 107 3.75 -8.78 7.63
CA TYR A 107 2.93 -9.58 6.72
C TYR A 107 3.74 -10.58 5.90
N LEU A 108 4.47 -11.51 6.54
CA LEU A 108 5.49 -12.33 5.84
C LEU A 108 4.94 -13.43 4.91
N ASP A 109 3.66 -13.75 5.01
CA ASP A 109 2.99 -14.85 4.33
C ASP A 109 2.15 -14.40 3.11
N GLN A 110 2.44 -13.23 2.55
CA GLN A 110 1.80 -12.76 1.32
C GLN A 110 1.82 -13.87 0.24
N PRO A 111 0.67 -14.23 -0.36
CA PRO A 111 0.63 -15.18 -1.46
C PRO A 111 1.43 -14.67 -2.66
N GLU A 112 2.15 -15.58 -3.31
CA GLU A 112 2.85 -15.27 -4.55
C GLU A 112 1.92 -15.45 -5.76
N ILE A 113 1.66 -14.38 -6.50
CA ILE A 113 0.85 -14.42 -7.72
C ILE A 113 1.76 -14.13 -8.91
N CYS A 114 2.17 -15.18 -9.59
CA CYS A 114 2.90 -15.09 -10.85
C CYS A 114 1.90 -15.03 -12.01
N SER A 115 1.71 -13.85 -12.61
CA SER A 115 1.10 -13.79 -13.94
C SER A 115 2.14 -14.16 -14.98
N THR A 116 1.81 -15.11 -15.86
CA THR A 116 2.61 -15.49 -17.04
C THR A 116 2.67 -14.37 -18.08
N ASN A 117 1.78 -13.39 -17.97
CA ASN A 117 1.79 -12.19 -18.79
C ASN A 117 2.84 -11.24 -18.23
N ILE A 118 3.89 -11.01 -19.03
CA ILE A 118 4.86 -9.94 -18.82
C ILE A 118 4.06 -8.67 -18.55
N SER A 119 4.33 -8.03 -17.41
CA SER A 119 3.68 -6.80 -17.00
C SER A 119 3.67 -5.82 -18.18
N GLU A 120 2.49 -5.60 -18.76
CA GLU A 120 2.26 -4.52 -19.70
C GLU A 120 2.68 -3.23 -18.99
N GLY A 121 3.57 -2.46 -19.62
CA GLY A 121 4.09 -1.24 -19.03
C GLY A 121 2.96 -0.35 -18.53
N ASN A 122 3.16 0.29 -17.37
CA ASN A 122 2.21 1.20 -16.71
C ASN A 122 0.98 0.53 -16.06
N LYS A 123 1.10 -0.70 -15.53
CA LYS A 123 0.09 -1.32 -14.65
C LYS A 123 0.68 -1.75 -13.32
N ALA A 124 -0.15 -1.81 -12.28
CA ALA A 124 0.27 -2.41 -11.02
C ALA A 124 0.64 -3.89 -11.26
N PRO A 125 1.75 -4.39 -10.69
CA PRO A 125 2.12 -5.78 -10.88
C PRO A 125 1.11 -6.74 -10.24
N SER A 126 0.85 -7.87 -10.88
CA SER A 126 0.01 -8.93 -10.32
C SER A 126 0.46 -9.33 -8.91
N GLY A 127 -0.51 -9.45 -8.00
CA GLY A 127 -0.29 -9.75 -6.59
C GLY A 127 0.35 -8.63 -5.76
N SER A 128 0.56 -7.44 -6.35
CA SER A 128 0.99 -6.29 -5.58
C SER A 128 -0.14 -5.73 -4.73
N ILE A 129 0.24 -5.12 -3.60
CA ILE A 129 -0.68 -4.42 -2.70
C ILE A 129 -0.08 -3.04 -2.41
N THR A 130 -0.73 -1.99 -2.91
CA THR A 130 -0.28 -0.60 -2.80
C THR A 130 -0.68 -0.02 -1.45
N ILE A 131 0.24 0.71 -0.80
CA ILE A 131 -0.10 1.48 0.40
C ILE A 131 -0.74 2.78 -0.05
N ALA A 132 -1.98 3.03 0.34
CA ALA A 132 -2.64 4.30 0.08
C ALA A 132 -2.06 5.37 1.01
N SER A 133 -0.94 5.98 0.66
CA SER A 133 -0.31 7.08 1.40
C SER A 133 -0.29 8.35 0.57
N ALA A 134 -0.31 9.50 1.24
CA ALA A 134 0.01 10.76 0.58
C ALA A 134 1.44 10.72 0.02
N ALA A 135 1.63 11.28 -1.18
CA ALA A 135 2.97 11.44 -1.75
C ALA A 135 3.82 12.38 -0.87
N LEU A 136 5.13 12.15 -0.82
CA LEU A 136 6.04 13.02 -0.06
C LEU A 136 6.16 14.43 -0.68
N THR A 137 5.75 14.59 -1.94
CA THR A 137 5.86 15.80 -2.74
C THR A 137 4.72 15.88 -3.76
N GLU A 138 4.46 17.08 -4.28
CA GLU A 138 3.54 17.31 -5.40
C GLU A 138 4.19 17.02 -6.77
N ASP A 139 5.50 16.77 -6.82
CA ASP A 139 6.24 16.52 -8.05
C ASP A 139 5.80 15.17 -8.68
N ASN A 140 5.32 15.23 -9.92
CA ASN A 140 4.86 14.07 -10.68
C ASN A 140 5.98 13.14 -11.13
N GLU A 141 7.22 13.63 -11.19
CA GLU A 141 8.39 12.81 -11.46
C GLU A 141 8.97 12.16 -10.18
N PHE A 142 8.44 12.55 -9.01
CA PHE A 142 8.79 11.95 -7.75
C PHE A 142 7.90 10.73 -7.42
N LEU A 143 8.47 9.85 -6.61
CA LEU A 143 7.85 8.59 -6.20
C LEU A 143 6.64 8.81 -5.31
N LYS A 144 5.56 8.07 -5.57
CA LYS A 144 4.27 8.34 -4.93
C LYS A 144 4.02 7.54 -3.65
N GLY A 145 4.71 6.42 -3.47
CA GLY A 145 4.57 5.61 -2.25
C GLY A 145 5.13 4.21 -2.41
N PHE A 146 4.74 3.35 -1.47
CA PHE A 146 5.18 1.95 -1.44
C PHE A 146 4.09 0.97 -1.89
N TYR A 147 4.52 -0.17 -2.40
CA TYR A 147 3.69 -1.37 -2.54
C TYR A 147 4.46 -2.62 -2.10
N LEU A 148 3.71 -3.60 -1.62
CA LEU A 148 4.19 -4.92 -1.23
C LEU A 148 4.10 -5.86 -2.43
N ARG A 149 5.11 -6.71 -2.62
CA ARG A 149 5.06 -7.79 -3.60
C ARG A 149 5.87 -9.00 -3.13
N ARG A 150 5.35 -10.20 -3.35
CA ARG A 150 6.14 -11.43 -3.29
C ARG A 150 6.39 -11.93 -4.70
N ILE A 151 7.65 -12.21 -5.03
CA ILE A 151 8.04 -12.80 -6.32
C ILE A 151 9.34 -13.57 -6.16
N ASN A 152 9.40 -14.77 -6.76
CA ASN A 152 10.47 -15.75 -6.63
C ASN A 152 10.80 -16.03 -5.15
N ASP A 153 9.76 -16.25 -4.33
CA ASP A 153 9.83 -16.48 -2.88
C ASP A 153 10.52 -15.37 -2.07
N LYS A 154 10.69 -14.19 -2.67
CA LYS A 154 11.29 -13.02 -2.03
C LYS A 154 10.23 -11.99 -1.68
N LEU A 155 10.33 -11.43 -0.49
CA LEU A 155 9.46 -10.35 -0.02
C LEU A 155 10.04 -9.00 -0.40
N TRP A 156 9.26 -8.21 -1.13
CA TRP A 156 9.66 -6.89 -1.58
C TRP A 156 8.80 -5.80 -0.96
N LEU A 157 9.46 -4.71 -0.59
CA LEU A 157 8.86 -3.39 -0.43
C LEU A 157 9.37 -2.53 -1.60
N ARG A 158 8.48 -2.13 -2.50
CA ARG A 158 8.88 -1.43 -3.72
C ARG A 158 8.28 -0.04 -3.74
N GLY A 159 9.05 0.94 -4.19
CA GLY A 159 8.53 2.24 -4.57
C GLY A 159 7.96 2.20 -5.99
N TYR A 160 7.04 3.11 -6.28
CA TYR A 160 6.46 3.29 -7.61
C TYR A 160 6.36 4.76 -8.02
N LEU A 161 6.24 4.94 -9.33
CA LEU A 161 5.96 6.19 -10.02
C LEU A 161 4.59 6.05 -10.67
N ALA A 162 3.73 7.05 -10.46
CA ALA A 162 2.44 7.19 -11.10
C ALA A 162 2.14 8.68 -11.17
N ASP A 163 1.78 9.17 -12.35
CA ASP A 163 1.23 10.51 -12.46
C ASP A 163 -0.21 10.55 -11.93
N ASP A 164 -0.79 11.75 -11.88
CA ASP A 164 -2.17 11.99 -11.44
C ASP A 164 -3.22 11.47 -12.43
N LEU A 165 -2.83 11.19 -13.67
CA LEU A 165 -3.69 10.66 -14.73
C LEU A 165 -3.70 9.13 -14.78
N HIS A 166 -2.81 8.47 -14.05
CA HIS A 166 -2.71 7.02 -14.00
C HIS A 166 -4.01 6.39 -13.48
N ILE A 167 -4.56 5.46 -14.26
CA ILE A 167 -5.77 4.71 -13.94
C ILE A 167 -5.38 3.36 -13.38
N TRP A 168 -5.73 3.14 -12.11
CA TRP A 168 -5.60 1.84 -11.46
C TRP A 168 -6.69 0.91 -11.95
N SER A 169 -6.32 -0.34 -12.25
CA SER A 169 -7.25 -1.35 -12.74
C SER A 169 -8.21 -1.79 -11.62
N PRO A 170 -9.44 -2.26 -11.93
CA PRO A 170 -10.42 -2.70 -10.94
C PRO A 170 -9.92 -3.75 -9.94
N HIS A 171 -8.92 -4.54 -10.32
CA HIS A 171 -8.35 -5.61 -9.47
C HIS A 171 -7.10 -5.17 -8.69
N ASP A 172 -6.59 -3.96 -8.93
CA ASP A 172 -5.46 -3.43 -8.18
C ASP A 172 -5.85 -3.27 -6.71
N ARG A 173 -4.94 -3.64 -5.82
CA ARG A 173 -5.21 -3.75 -4.38
C ARG A 173 -4.55 -2.62 -3.63
N PHE A 174 -5.29 -2.02 -2.72
CA PHE A 174 -4.84 -0.93 -1.88
C PHE A 174 -5.07 -1.26 -0.41
N ILE A 175 -4.18 -0.74 0.43
CA ILE A 175 -4.34 -0.74 1.89
C ILE A 175 -4.62 0.68 2.36
N PHE A 176 -5.71 0.82 3.09
CA PHE A 176 -6.13 2.05 3.78
C PHE A 176 -6.12 1.84 5.29
N CYS A 177 -5.98 2.92 6.07
CA CYS A 177 -6.27 2.89 7.49
C CYS A 177 -7.79 3.01 7.69
N ARG A 178 -8.35 2.26 8.65
CA ARG A 178 -9.69 2.53 9.13
C ARG A 178 -9.61 3.69 10.10
N SER A 179 -10.45 4.71 9.94
CA SER A 179 -10.57 5.78 10.93
C SER A 179 -10.89 5.13 12.27
N GLN A 180 -10.09 5.42 13.30
CA GLN A 180 -10.50 5.08 14.65
C GLN A 180 -11.77 5.90 14.91
N LEU A 181 -12.91 5.21 15.05
CA LEU A 181 -14.09 5.84 15.64
C LEU A 181 -13.62 6.38 16.99
N SER A 182 -13.44 7.70 17.07
CA SER A 182 -13.42 8.37 18.35
C SER A 182 -14.81 8.14 18.91
N ILE A 183 -14.90 7.20 19.85
CA ILE A 183 -16.08 7.13 20.71
C ILE A 183 -16.03 8.42 21.52
N ALA A 184 -16.80 9.41 21.06
CA ALA A 184 -17.09 10.62 21.83
C ALA A 184 -17.95 10.26 23.05
#